data_AF-A0A315VP05-F1
#
_entry.id   AF-A0A315VP05-F1
#
_cell.length_a   1.000
_cell.length_b   1.000
_cell.length_c   1.000
_cell.angle_alpha   90.00
_cell.angle_beta   90.00
_cell.angle_gamma   90.00
#
_symmetry.space_group_name_H-M   'P 1'
#
loop_
_entity.id
_entity.type
_entity.pdbx_description
1 polymer ?
#
loop_
_entity_poly.entity_id
_entity_poly.type
_entity_poly.pdbx_seq_one_letter_code
_entity_poly.pdbx_strand_id
1 'polypeptide(L)'
;MNQPNGLKKCLSCATCDPGLGLFAKQNCKSTSDTVCDVLSGFFCKSLTDSTGCSTAERHSVCKPGERIKQPGTSRHDTVCEACQQGSFSPNGVNCTLWTKIMGITWAPLAQEVGVYPITGGLPVRTPALFASVVVSA
;
A
#
# COMPACT_ATOMS: atom_id res chain seq x y z
N MET A 1 -11.31 -27.54 -15.69
CA MET A 1 -11.19 -28.87 -16.32
C MET A 1 -12.38 -29.10 -17.24
N ASN A 2 -12.17 -29.13 -18.56
CA ASN A 2 -13.26 -29.22 -19.55
C ASN A 2 -13.03 -30.41 -20.51
N GLN A 3 -12.85 -31.60 -19.93
CA GLN A 3 -12.63 -32.84 -20.69
C GLN A 3 -13.59 -33.94 -20.21
N PRO A 4 -13.88 -34.96 -21.06
CA PRO A 4 -14.71 -36.10 -20.66
C PRO A 4 -14.06 -36.78 -19.45
N ASN A 5 -14.70 -36.63 -18.29
CA ASN A 5 -14.14 -37.04 -17.00
C ASN A 5 -14.90 -38.22 -16.37
N GLY A 6 -15.88 -38.80 -17.09
CA GLY A 6 -16.66 -39.96 -16.64
C GLY A 6 -17.62 -39.67 -15.47
N LEU A 7 -17.78 -38.41 -15.06
CA LEU A 7 -18.70 -38.04 -13.98
C LEU A 7 -20.16 -38.12 -14.46
N LYS A 8 -21.01 -38.75 -13.65
CA LYS A 8 -22.47 -38.83 -13.89
C LYS A 8 -23.21 -37.52 -13.60
N LYS A 9 -22.52 -36.54 -13.00
CA LYS A 9 -23.03 -35.21 -12.64
C LYS A 9 -21.96 -34.17 -12.93
N CYS A 10 -22.39 -32.95 -13.25
CA CYS A 10 -21.47 -31.83 -13.48
C CYS A 10 -20.77 -31.41 -12.19
N LEU A 11 -19.55 -30.89 -12.32
CA LEU A 11 -18.82 -30.23 -11.23
C LEU A 11 -19.53 -28.93 -10.85
N SER A 12 -19.50 -28.60 -9.56
CA SER A 12 -20.01 -27.32 -9.06
C SER A 12 -19.11 -26.18 -9.52
N CYS A 13 -19.72 -25.05 -9.85
CA CYS A 13 -19.01 -23.85 -10.28
C CYS A 13 -18.29 -23.18 -9.10
N ALA A 14 -17.11 -22.63 -9.37
CA ALA A 14 -16.42 -21.75 -8.45
C ALA A 14 -17.25 -20.47 -8.19
N THR A 15 -17.18 -19.98 -6.96
CA THR A 15 -17.83 -18.72 -6.55
C THR A 15 -16.76 -17.70 -6.22
N CYS A 16 -16.94 -16.46 -6.69
CA CYS A 16 -16.04 -15.36 -6.39
C CYS A 16 -16.60 -14.59 -5.19
N ASP A 17 -15.91 -14.64 -4.05
CA ASP A 17 -16.34 -13.99 -2.82
C ASP A 17 -15.96 -12.49 -2.81
N PRO A 18 -16.93 -11.56 -2.76
CA PRO A 18 -16.65 -10.13 -2.61
C PRO A 18 -15.90 -9.79 -1.32
N GLY A 19 -16.07 -10.58 -0.26
CA GLY A 19 -15.34 -10.44 1.01
C GLY A 19 -13.84 -10.70 0.87
N LEU A 20 -13.43 -11.45 -0.15
CA LEU A 20 -12.02 -11.68 -0.52
C LEU A 20 -11.53 -10.72 -1.60
N GLY A 21 -12.29 -9.65 -1.89
CA GLY A 21 -11.92 -8.66 -2.90
C GLY A 21 -12.10 -9.14 -4.34
N LEU A 22 -12.98 -10.13 -4.58
CA LEU A 22 -13.16 -10.74 -5.90
C LEU A 22 -14.55 -10.50 -6.47
N PHE A 23 -14.66 -10.50 -7.80
CA PHE A 23 -15.94 -10.51 -8.51
C PHE A 23 -15.91 -11.48 -9.70
N ALA A 24 -17.08 -11.97 -10.10
CA ALA A 24 -17.20 -12.85 -11.26
C ALA A 24 -17.07 -12.02 -12.54
N LYS A 25 -15.93 -12.13 -13.21
CA LYS A 25 -15.72 -11.54 -14.54
C LYS A 25 -16.42 -12.35 -15.63
N GLN A 26 -16.37 -13.67 -15.49
CA GLN A 26 -17.05 -14.59 -16.37
C GLN A 26 -17.83 -15.59 -15.54
N ASN A 27 -19.12 -15.71 -15.83
CA ASN A 27 -19.97 -16.70 -15.19
C ASN A 27 -19.66 -18.11 -15.70
N CYS A 28 -19.86 -19.08 -14.82
CA CYS A 28 -19.80 -20.50 -15.15
C CYS A 28 -20.76 -20.86 -16.30
N LYS A 29 -20.31 -21.78 -17.13
CA LYS A 29 -21.06 -22.41 -18.23
C LYS A 29 -20.96 -23.92 -18.08
N SER A 30 -21.76 -24.65 -18.85
CA SER A 30 -21.71 -26.13 -18.88
C SER A 30 -20.33 -26.71 -19.24
N THR A 31 -19.50 -25.93 -19.92
CA THR A 31 -18.17 -26.32 -20.40
C THR A 31 -17.05 -25.41 -19.89
N SER A 32 -17.31 -24.49 -18.95
CA SER A 32 -16.27 -23.62 -18.40
C SER A 32 -16.62 -23.17 -16.99
N ASP A 33 -15.66 -23.19 -16.08
CA ASP A 33 -15.86 -22.68 -14.73
C ASP A 33 -15.94 -21.14 -14.69
N THR A 34 -16.38 -20.60 -13.56
CA THR A 34 -16.35 -19.16 -13.27
C THR A 34 -14.92 -18.64 -13.29
N VAL A 35 -14.70 -17.45 -13.87
CA VAL A 35 -13.41 -16.74 -13.77
C VAL A 35 -13.58 -15.53 -12.86
N CYS A 36 -12.85 -15.55 -11.75
CA CYS A 36 -12.80 -14.46 -10.78
C CYS A 36 -11.75 -13.42 -11.15
N ASP A 37 -12.11 -12.15 -11.05
CA ASP A 37 -11.20 -11.02 -11.18
C ASP A 37 -11.27 -10.15 -9.91
N VAL A 38 -10.37 -9.18 -9.82
CA VAL A 38 -10.12 -8.43 -8.58
C VAL A 38 -10.94 -7.14 -8.55
N LEU A 39 -11.62 -6.88 -7.43
CA LEU A 39 -12.36 -5.64 -7.21
C LEU A 39 -11.43 -4.42 -7.22
N SER A 40 -11.98 -3.26 -7.60
CA SER A 40 -11.22 -2.01 -7.61
C SER A 40 -10.66 -1.67 -6.23
N GLY A 41 -9.38 -1.27 -6.20
CA GLY A 41 -8.65 -1.00 -4.96
C GLY A 41 -8.04 -2.24 -4.30
N PHE A 42 -8.06 -3.39 -4.98
CA PHE A 42 -7.40 -4.62 -4.57
C PHE A 42 -6.42 -5.10 -5.63
N PHE A 43 -5.46 -5.93 -5.23
CA PHE A 43 -4.56 -6.67 -6.10
C PHE A 43 -4.63 -8.16 -5.80
N CYS A 44 -4.33 -8.98 -6.81
CA CYS A 44 -4.35 -10.43 -6.65
C CYS A 44 -3.13 -10.91 -5.87
N LYS A 45 -3.38 -11.62 -4.76
CA LYS A 45 -2.32 -12.24 -3.95
C LYS A 45 -1.99 -13.65 -4.44
N SER A 46 -3.01 -14.40 -4.85
CA SER A 46 -2.86 -15.78 -5.32
C SER A 46 -3.62 -15.98 -6.62
N LEU A 47 -2.90 -16.42 -7.65
CA LEU A 47 -3.46 -16.74 -8.96
C LEU A 47 -4.03 -18.15 -8.96
N THR A 48 -5.08 -18.35 -9.77
CA THR A 48 -5.58 -19.68 -10.12
C THR A 48 -4.95 -20.18 -11.42
N ASP A 49 -5.10 -21.47 -11.72
CA ASP A 49 -4.59 -22.07 -12.97
C ASP A 49 -5.29 -21.51 -14.23
N SER A 50 -6.57 -21.14 -14.09
CA SER A 50 -7.22 -20.20 -15.00
C SER A 50 -6.79 -18.80 -14.60
N THR A 51 -6.52 -17.90 -15.53
CA THR A 51 -5.97 -16.54 -15.37
C THR A 51 -6.65 -15.59 -14.36
N GLY A 52 -7.64 -16.06 -13.61
CA GLY A 52 -8.29 -15.43 -12.48
C GLY A 52 -7.49 -15.45 -11.17
N CYS A 53 -8.14 -14.93 -10.14
CA CYS A 53 -7.59 -14.73 -8.81
C CYS A 53 -8.38 -15.49 -7.75
N SER A 54 -7.71 -16.22 -6.85
CA SER A 54 -8.37 -16.94 -5.75
C SER A 54 -8.47 -16.11 -4.48
N THR A 55 -7.60 -15.12 -4.28
CA THR A 55 -7.62 -14.23 -3.12
C THR A 55 -7.02 -12.90 -3.49
N ALA A 56 -7.74 -11.82 -3.20
CA ALA A 56 -7.25 -10.47 -3.39
C ALA A 56 -7.02 -9.76 -2.04
N GLU A 57 -6.10 -8.82 -2.05
CA GLU A 57 -5.76 -7.99 -0.90
C GLU A 57 -5.89 -6.52 -1.29
N ARG A 58 -6.28 -5.67 -0.34
CA ARG A 58 -6.45 -4.24 -0.62
C ARG A 58 -5.10 -3.61 -0.95
N HIS A 59 -5.09 -2.67 -1.89
CA HIS A 59 -3.90 -1.89 -2.18
C HIS A 59 -3.38 -1.18 -0.93
N SER A 60 -2.06 -1.20 -0.76
CA SER A 60 -1.37 -0.47 0.29
C SER A 60 -1.60 1.03 0.17
N VAL A 61 -1.83 1.66 1.32
CA VAL A 61 -1.92 3.11 1.43
C VAL A 61 -0.56 3.63 1.87
N CYS A 62 0.02 4.53 1.07
CA CYS A 62 1.28 5.16 1.40
C CYS A 62 1.14 6.06 2.62
N LYS A 63 2.19 6.10 3.45
CA LYS A 63 2.16 6.85 4.71
C LYS A 63 2.42 8.35 4.47
N PRO A 64 2.07 9.21 5.44
CA PRO A 64 2.53 10.59 5.42
C PRO A 64 4.06 10.66 5.30
N GLY A 65 4.55 11.54 4.42
CA GLY A 65 5.97 11.62 4.05
C GLY A 65 6.39 10.72 2.88
N GLU A 66 5.49 9.89 2.35
CA GLU A 66 5.69 9.10 1.13
C GLU A 66 4.80 9.60 -0.01
N ARG A 67 5.09 9.16 -1.24
CA ARG A 67 4.25 9.35 -2.42
C ARG A 67 3.98 8.02 -3.09
N ILE A 68 2.93 7.98 -3.91
CA ILE A 68 2.71 6.88 -4.84
C ILE A 68 3.77 7.00 -5.95
N LYS A 69 4.66 6.01 -6.02
CA LYS A 69 5.63 5.87 -7.11
C LYS A 69 5.01 5.13 -8.29
N GLN A 70 4.29 4.04 -7.98
CA GLN A 70 3.54 3.27 -8.97
C GLN A 70 2.16 2.96 -8.42
N PRO A 71 1.09 3.27 -9.16
CA PRO A 71 -0.27 2.94 -8.73
C PRO A 71 -0.47 1.42 -8.73
N GLY A 72 -1.23 0.91 -7.77
CA GLY A 72 -1.64 -0.48 -7.74
C GLY A 72 -2.46 -0.87 -8.97
N THR A 73 -2.32 -2.13 -9.38
CA THR A 73 -3.08 -2.76 -10.48
C THR A 73 -3.80 -4.00 -9.94
N SER A 74 -4.60 -4.68 -10.77
CA SER A 74 -5.23 -5.94 -10.37
C SER A 74 -4.22 -7.05 -10.06
N ARG A 75 -2.94 -6.90 -10.44
CA ARG A 75 -1.88 -7.90 -10.20
C ARG A 75 -0.78 -7.45 -9.26
N HIS A 76 -0.62 -6.14 -9.05
CA HIS A 76 0.47 -5.58 -8.28
C HIS A 76 -0.07 -4.57 -7.27
N ASP A 77 0.54 -4.55 -6.10
CA ASP A 77 0.23 -3.56 -5.09
C ASP A 77 0.76 -2.16 -5.45
N THR A 78 0.25 -1.13 -4.78
CA THR A 78 0.77 0.23 -4.82
C THR A 78 2.19 0.27 -4.28
N VAL A 79 3.10 0.88 -5.04
CA VAL A 79 4.49 1.09 -4.60
C VAL A 79 4.64 2.51 -4.06
N CYS A 80 5.07 2.60 -2.80
CA CYS A 80 5.32 3.86 -2.10
C CYS A 80 6.81 4.24 -2.13
N GLU A 81 7.10 5.53 -2.16
CA GLU A 81 8.46 6.07 -2.11
C GLU A 81 8.52 7.28 -1.18
N ALA A 82 9.59 7.39 -0.38
CA ALA A 82 9.79 8.55 0.49
C ALA A 82 9.94 9.85 -0.30
N CYS A 83 9.37 10.93 0.22
CA CYS A 83 9.58 12.26 -0.33
C CYS A 83 11.04 12.71 -0.21
N GLN A 84 11.51 13.43 -1.23
CA GLN A 84 12.84 14.03 -1.21
C GLN A 84 12.91 15.16 -0.18
N GLN A 85 14.12 15.45 0.30
CA GLN A 85 14.34 16.49 1.30
C GLN A 85 13.81 17.85 0.81
N GLY A 86 13.06 18.55 1.66
CA GLY A 86 12.36 19.80 1.29
C GLY A 86 10.97 19.61 0.66
N SER A 87 10.46 18.37 0.62
CA SER A 87 9.08 18.06 0.22
C SER A 87 8.38 17.14 1.23
N PHE A 88 7.06 17.22 1.29
CA PHE A 88 6.24 16.38 2.18
C PHE A 88 4.90 16.05 1.52
N SER A 89 4.39 14.86 1.82
CA SER A 89 3.03 14.45 1.46
C SER A 89 2.21 14.21 2.72
N PRO A 90 1.12 14.97 2.95
CA PRO A 90 0.26 14.74 4.12
C PRO A 90 -0.54 13.44 4.00
N ASN A 91 -0.93 13.06 2.78
CA ASN A 91 -1.85 11.95 2.52
C ASN A 91 -1.20 10.76 1.78
N GLY A 92 0.13 10.77 1.61
CA GLY A 92 0.82 9.67 0.93
C GLY A 92 0.66 9.64 -0.60
N VAL A 93 0.00 10.64 -1.21
CA VAL A 93 -0.33 10.60 -2.65
C VAL A 93 0.76 11.28 -3.48
N ASN A 94 1.01 12.57 -3.21
CA ASN A 94 1.98 13.39 -3.92
C ASN A 94 2.84 14.19 -2.94
N CYS A 95 4.13 14.28 -3.23
CA CYS A 95 5.03 15.16 -2.49
C CYS A 95 4.85 16.60 -2.98
N THR A 96 4.53 17.50 -2.06
CA THR A 96 4.55 18.94 -2.31
C THR A 96 5.78 19.53 -1.67
N LEU A 97 6.46 20.45 -2.37
CA LEU A 97 7.54 21.22 -1.76
C LEU A 97 7.02 21.94 -0.52
N TRP A 98 7.84 22.01 0.53
CA TRP A 98 7.52 22.86 1.66
C TRP A 98 7.35 24.29 1.17
N THR A 99 6.27 24.95 1.59
CA THR A 99 6.19 26.39 1.50
C THR A 99 7.31 26.93 2.37
N LYS A 100 8.40 27.37 1.74
CA LYS A 100 9.45 28.10 2.43
C LYS A 100 8.80 29.40 2.87
N ILE A 101 8.30 29.46 4.10
CA ILE A 101 7.90 30.72 4.72
C ILE A 101 9.19 31.54 4.75
N MET A 102 9.30 32.50 3.84
CA MET A 102 10.39 33.47 3.83
C MET A 102 10.30 34.26 5.14
N GLY A 103 10.99 33.78 6.17
CA GLY A 103 10.98 34.39 7.49
C GLY A 103 11.33 33.47 8.66
N ILE A 104 11.25 32.14 8.50
CA ILE A 104 11.73 31.21 9.55
C ILE A 104 12.87 30.39 8.96
N THR A 105 14.10 30.86 9.19
CA THR A 105 15.29 30.05 9.02
C THR A 105 15.28 28.98 10.12
N TRP A 106 14.88 27.76 9.78
CA TRP A 106 15.28 26.61 10.58
C TRP A 106 16.76 26.38 10.30
N ALA A 107 17.62 27.07 11.05
CA ALA A 107 18.99 26.61 11.18
C ALA A 107 18.90 25.21 11.84
N PRO A 108 19.54 24.17 11.28
CA PRO A 108 19.85 23.03 12.12
C PRO A 108 20.65 23.61 13.29
N LEU A 109 20.10 23.56 14.52
CA LEU A 109 20.96 23.66 15.68
C LEU A 109 21.95 22.52 15.50
N ALA A 110 23.21 22.88 15.25
CA ALA A 110 24.29 21.93 15.31
C ALA A 110 24.10 21.16 16.62
N GLN A 111 23.81 19.87 16.51
CA GLN A 111 23.86 18.99 17.66
C GLN A 111 25.32 19.07 18.11
N GLU A 112 25.60 19.83 19.16
CA GLU A 112 26.80 19.64 19.96
C GLU A 112 26.82 18.14 20.27
N VAL A 113 27.81 17.43 19.73
CA VAL A 113 28.03 16.01 19.96
C VAL A 113 28.46 15.83 21.42
N GLY A 114 27.50 15.91 22.33
CA GLY A 114 27.66 15.51 23.71
C GLY A 114 27.76 13.99 23.78
N VAL A 115 28.99 13.48 23.74
CA VAL A 115 29.30 12.08 24.06
C VAL A 115 29.01 11.85 25.54
N TYR A 116 27.91 11.16 25.85
CA TYR A 116 27.68 10.57 27.17
C TYR A 116 27.64 9.04 27.02
N PRO A 117 28.39 8.28 27.85
CA PRO A 117 28.47 6.83 27.71
C PRO A 117 27.31 6.20 28.46
N ILE A 118 26.40 5.48 27.78
CA ILE A 118 25.58 4.46 28.44
C ILE A 118 25.31 3.28 27.51
N THR A 119 25.50 2.11 28.12
CA THR A 119 25.45 0.74 27.62
C THR A 119 24.07 0.30 27.13
N GLY A 120 24.02 -0.39 25.98
CA GLY A 120 23.06 -1.45 25.66
C GLY A 120 21.59 -1.04 25.39
N GLY A 121 21.24 -0.85 24.11
CA GLY A 121 19.84 -0.86 23.66
C GLY A 121 19.66 -0.28 22.24
N LEU A 122 18.88 -0.96 21.38
CA LEU A 122 18.59 -0.50 20.02
C LEU A 122 17.77 0.81 20.01
N PRO A 123 18.02 1.75 19.08
CA PRO A 123 17.30 3.02 19.02
C PRO A 123 15.88 2.84 18.46
N VAL A 124 14.87 3.05 19.30
CA VAL A 124 13.49 3.27 18.86
C VAL A 124 13.32 4.75 18.52
N ARG A 125 13.07 5.04 17.25
CA ARG A 125 12.89 6.40 16.73
C ARG A 125 11.45 6.86 16.98
N THR A 126 11.20 7.51 18.11
CA THR A 126 9.93 8.22 18.37
C THR A 126 10.12 9.71 18.06
N PRO A 127 9.25 10.34 17.23
CA PRO A 127 9.31 11.77 17.04
C PRO A 127 8.66 12.47 18.24
N ALA A 128 9.46 13.13 19.06
CA ALA A 128 8.97 14.03 20.09
C ALA A 128 8.55 15.37 19.45
N LEU A 129 7.26 15.68 19.50
CA LEU A 129 6.73 17.01 19.20
C LEU A 129 7.02 17.92 20.41
N PHE A 130 7.93 18.88 20.25
CA PHE A 130 7.99 20.02 21.16
C PHE A 130 7.76 21.29 20.35
N ALA A 131 6.56 21.87 20.54
CA ALA A 131 6.24 23.22 20.10
C ALA A 131 6.62 24.19 21.22
N SER A 132 7.47 25.17 20.93
CA SER A 132 7.56 26.37 21.76
C SER A 132 7.70 27.57 20.85
N VAL A 133 6.74 28.49 20.97
CA VAL A 133 6.68 29.76 20.25
C VAL A 133 7.56 30.74 21.02
N VAL A 134 8.58 31.30 20.36
CA VAL A 134 9.30 32.47 20.89
C VAL A 134 8.80 33.69 20.12
N VAL A 135 8.02 34.54 20.80
CA VAL A 135 7.66 35.87 20.31
C VAL A 135 8.79 36.81 20.71
N SER A 136 9.48 37.39 19.75
CA SER A 136 10.42 38.49 20.00
C SER A 136 9.67 39.82 19.87
N ALA A 137 9.70 40.62 20.92
CA ALA A 137 9.27 42.02 20.94
C ALA A 137 10.35 42.95 20.35
#